data_AF-A0A7C7QXZ4-F1
#
_entry.id   AF-A0A7C7QXZ4-F1
#
_cell.length_a   1.000
_cell.length_b   1.000
_cell.length_c   1.000
_cell.angle_alpha   90.00
_cell.angle_beta   90.00
_cell.angle_gamma   90.00
#
_symmetry.space_group_name_H-M   'P 1'
#
loop_
_entity.id
_entity.type
_entity.pdbx_description
1 polymer ?
#
loop_
_entity_poly.entity_id
_entity_poly.type
_entity_poly.pdbx_seq_one_letter_code
_entity_poly.pdbx_strand_id
1 'polypeptide(L)'
;MNDRHSPRQRSRRPSGPVEVLFDPAKPDTELFDTLAEKQAEQLEVNSSQLRRFFGEIKDLYRRFNALASGEAEQRRQEIYSTQIEPRFKMVRSKVAYATRAGGQTKLPERFAEFLKTGIQRVGNQEEFVRFIMHVEAVVGFMYGKGKVKQ
;
A
#
# COMPACT_ATOMS: atom_id res chain seq x y z
N MET A 1 -33.82 11.73 36.61
CA MET A 1 -32.57 10.95 36.62
C MET A 1 -32.47 10.20 35.30
N ASN A 2 -31.79 10.80 34.33
CA ASN A 2 -31.52 10.21 33.02
C ASN A 2 -30.09 9.68 33.08
N ASP A 3 -29.88 8.39 32.80
CA ASP A 3 -28.63 7.91 32.22
C ASP A 3 -28.88 6.58 31.51
N ARG A 4 -29.29 6.67 30.23
CA ARG A 4 -29.32 5.54 29.31
C ARG A 4 -27.90 5.33 28.79
N HIS A 5 -27.26 4.25 29.24
CA HIS A 5 -26.02 3.77 28.64
C HIS A 5 -26.28 3.37 27.18
N SER A 6 -25.81 4.19 26.23
CA SER A 6 -25.69 3.80 24.82
C SER A 6 -24.59 2.76 24.67
N PRO A 7 -24.85 1.58 24.09
CA PRO A 7 -23.80 0.60 23.85
C PRO A 7 -22.87 1.13 22.76
N ARG A 8 -21.57 1.27 23.09
CA ARG A 8 -20.51 1.54 22.11
C ARG A 8 -20.63 0.52 20.97
N GLN A 9 -20.96 1.00 19.77
CA GLN A 9 -20.89 0.19 18.56
C GLN A 9 -19.46 -0.34 18.43
N ARG A 10 -19.25 -1.61 18.75
CA ARG A 10 -18.05 -2.34 18.36
C ARG A 10 -18.04 -2.31 16.84
N SER A 11 -17.13 -1.54 16.25
CA SER A 11 -16.88 -1.58 14.81
C SER A 11 -16.68 -3.04 14.43
N ARG A 12 -17.64 -3.59 13.67
CA ARG A 12 -17.55 -4.95 13.15
C ARG A 12 -16.30 -4.97 12.28
N ARG A 13 -15.28 -5.75 12.68
CA ARG A 13 -14.14 -6.01 11.81
C ARG A 13 -14.71 -6.55 10.49
N PRO A 14 -14.29 -6.03 9.32
CA PRO A 14 -14.78 -6.55 8.06
C PRO A 14 -14.54 -8.06 8.01
N SER A 15 -15.60 -8.84 7.80
CA SER A 15 -15.59 -10.29 7.63
C SER A 15 -15.66 -10.58 6.14
N GLY A 16 -14.57 -11.09 5.56
CA GLY A 16 -14.46 -11.35 4.12
C GLY A 16 -13.02 -11.20 3.60
N PRO A 17 -12.69 -11.75 2.42
CA PRO A 17 -11.39 -11.52 1.79
C PRO A 17 -11.12 -10.02 1.61
N VAL A 18 -9.85 -9.63 1.59
CA VAL A 18 -9.46 -8.25 1.29
C VAL A 18 -9.64 -8.02 -0.18
N GLU A 19 -10.46 -7.05 -0.54
CA GLU A 19 -10.54 -6.59 -1.91
C GLU A 19 -9.40 -5.59 -2.12
N VAL A 20 -8.49 -5.92 -3.04
CA VAL A 20 -7.43 -5.00 -3.43
C VAL A 20 -7.94 -4.14 -4.57
N LEU A 21 -8.06 -2.83 -4.30
CA LEU A 21 -8.74 -1.86 -5.16
C LEU A 21 -7.80 -1.14 -6.13
N PHE A 22 -6.48 -1.36 -6.02
CA PHE A 22 -5.53 -0.86 -7.01
C PHE A 22 -5.71 -1.58 -8.34
N ASP A 23 -6.25 -0.90 -9.35
CA ASP A 23 -6.39 -1.40 -10.71
C ASP A 23 -5.75 -0.40 -11.68
N PRO A 24 -4.64 -0.75 -12.36
CA PRO A 24 -3.97 0.17 -13.27
C PRO A 24 -4.84 0.59 -14.46
N ALA A 25 -5.95 -0.10 -14.77
CA ALA A 25 -6.85 0.35 -15.83
C ALA A 25 -7.78 1.50 -15.40
N LYS A 26 -7.90 1.79 -14.10
CA LYS A 26 -8.82 2.82 -13.58
C LYS A 26 -8.27 4.24 -13.78
N PRO A 27 -9.12 5.27 -13.85
CA PRO A 27 -8.68 6.66 -13.90
C PRO A 27 -7.94 7.08 -12.63
N ASP A 28 -6.96 7.97 -12.75
CA ASP A 28 -6.18 8.48 -11.62
C ASP A 28 -7.03 9.21 -10.57
N THR A 29 -8.08 9.93 -11.00
CA THR A 29 -9.04 10.57 -10.10
C THR A 29 -9.80 9.56 -9.24
N GLU A 30 -10.06 8.36 -9.75
CA GLU A 30 -10.72 7.29 -8.99
C GLU A 30 -9.69 6.57 -8.09
N LEU A 31 -8.51 6.28 -8.62
CA LEU A 31 -7.43 5.57 -7.92
C LEU A 31 -6.93 6.33 -6.70
N PHE A 32 -6.70 7.64 -6.81
CA PHE A 32 -6.03 8.41 -5.77
C PHE A 32 -7.01 9.07 -4.78
N ASP A 33 -8.31 8.89 -4.98
CA ASP A 33 -9.36 9.40 -4.09
C ASP A 33 -10.27 8.26 -3.64
N THR A 34 -11.41 8.06 -4.32
CA THR A 34 -12.45 7.12 -3.85
C THR A 34 -11.98 5.68 -3.64
N LEU A 35 -11.11 5.12 -4.49
CA LEU A 35 -10.58 3.77 -4.30
C LEU A 35 -9.53 3.71 -3.19
N ALA A 36 -8.69 4.75 -3.07
CA ALA A 36 -7.72 4.84 -1.99
C ALA A 36 -8.41 4.95 -0.62
N GLU A 37 -9.47 5.77 -0.52
CA GLU A 37 -10.25 5.91 0.70
C GLU A 37 -10.92 4.59 1.10
N LYS A 38 -11.62 3.95 0.15
CA LYS A 38 -12.25 2.63 0.38
C LYS A 38 -11.23 1.57 0.75
N GLN A 39 -10.04 1.60 0.15
CA GLN A 39 -8.98 0.66 0.50
C GLN A 39 -8.51 0.90 1.94
N ALA A 40 -8.31 2.16 2.35
CA ALA A 40 -7.89 2.52 3.70
C ALA A 40 -8.87 2.04 4.78
N GLU A 41 -10.17 2.02 4.50
CA GLU A 41 -11.20 1.54 5.43
C GLU A 41 -11.04 0.06 5.82
N GLN A 42 -10.49 -0.74 4.89
CA GLN A 42 -10.26 -2.17 5.07
C GLN A 42 -8.95 -2.47 5.82
N LEU A 43 -8.08 -1.48 5.99
CA LEU A 43 -6.72 -1.68 6.48
C LEU A 43 -6.57 -1.20 7.93
N GLU A 44 -5.74 -1.91 8.68
CA GLU A 44 -5.19 -1.47 9.95
C GLU A 44 -3.77 -1.99 10.06
N VAL A 45 -2.84 -1.15 10.54
CA VAL A 45 -1.43 -1.51 10.70
C VAL A 45 -0.79 -0.65 11.78
N ASN A 46 0.28 -1.12 12.40
CA ASN A 46 1.06 -0.27 13.30
C ASN A 46 2.01 0.66 12.52
N SER A 47 2.44 1.73 13.16
CA SER A 47 3.27 2.78 12.59
C SER A 47 4.63 2.26 12.10
N SER A 48 5.23 1.31 12.82
CA SER A 48 6.55 0.74 12.50
C SER A 48 6.52 -0.13 11.24
N GLN A 49 5.54 -1.02 11.11
CA GLN A 49 5.34 -1.86 9.93
C GLN A 49 4.95 -1.02 8.73
N LEU A 50 4.09 -0.01 8.91
CA LEU A 50 3.74 0.93 7.85
C LEU A 50 5.00 1.62 7.33
N ARG A 51 5.75 2.29 8.21
CA ARG A 51 6.98 3.01 7.87
C ARG A 51 8.00 2.10 7.18
N ARG A 52 8.15 0.86 7.65
CA ARG A 52 9.07 -0.12 7.04
C ARG A 52 8.73 -0.38 5.58
N PHE A 53 7.51 -0.85 5.30
CA PHE A 53 7.15 -1.29 3.94
C PHE A 53 6.88 -0.13 3.00
N PHE A 54 6.15 0.89 3.47
CA PHE A 54 5.91 2.09 2.67
C PHE A 54 7.20 2.86 2.42
N GLY A 55 8.08 2.96 3.42
CA GLY A 55 9.41 3.55 3.27
C GLY A 55 10.24 2.84 2.20
N GLU A 56 10.34 1.51 2.26
CA GLU A 56 11.07 0.73 1.24
C GLU A 56 10.54 0.96 -0.18
N ILE A 57 9.21 0.99 -0.34
CA ILE A 57 8.55 1.26 -1.62
C ILE A 57 8.83 2.71 -2.10
N LYS A 58 8.74 3.70 -1.21
CA LYS A 58 9.09 5.09 -1.52
C LYS A 58 10.56 5.28 -1.84
N ASP A 59 11.46 4.51 -1.23
CA ASP A 59 12.90 4.57 -1.52
C ASP A 59 13.18 4.10 -2.94
N LEU A 60 12.51 3.04 -3.39
CA LEU A 60 12.57 2.59 -4.78
C LEU A 60 12.03 3.66 -5.74
N TYR A 61 10.94 4.33 -5.39
CA TYR A 61 10.40 5.45 -6.17
C TYR A 61 11.40 6.62 -6.27
N ARG A 62 12.01 7.03 -5.15
CA ARG A 62 13.05 8.09 -5.16
C ARG A 62 14.24 7.69 -6.01
N ARG A 63 14.68 6.44 -5.93
CA ARG A 63 15.76 5.91 -6.77
C ARG A 63 15.39 5.91 -8.24
N PHE A 64 14.17 5.47 -8.59
CA PHE A 64 13.68 5.51 -9.95
C PHE A 64 13.73 6.93 -10.51
N ASN A 65 13.16 7.91 -9.80
CA ASN A 65 13.17 9.31 -10.22
C ASN A 65 14.58 9.87 -10.37
N ALA A 66 15.50 9.54 -9.46
CA ALA A 66 16.88 9.99 -9.55
C ALA A 66 17.61 9.43 -10.79
N LEU A 67 17.32 8.19 -11.18
CA LEU A 67 17.93 7.54 -12.34
C LEU A 67 17.27 7.93 -13.66
N ALA A 68 15.96 8.17 -13.65
CA ALA A 68 15.12 8.36 -14.83
C ALA A 68 14.88 9.84 -15.18
N SER A 69 15.34 10.77 -14.34
CA SER A 69 15.13 12.21 -14.54
C SER A 69 15.84 12.70 -15.80
N GLY A 70 15.10 13.31 -16.73
CA GLY A 70 15.62 13.82 -18.00
C GLY A 70 15.86 12.75 -19.07
N GLU A 71 15.55 11.49 -18.77
CA GLU A 71 15.70 10.38 -19.71
C GLU A 71 14.48 10.25 -20.63
N ALA A 72 14.71 9.80 -21.85
CA ALA A 72 13.63 9.46 -22.79
C ALA A 72 12.81 8.25 -22.29
N GLU A 73 11.56 8.13 -22.72
CA GLU A 73 10.61 7.11 -22.27
C GLU A 73 11.18 5.68 -22.32
N GLN A 74 11.81 5.32 -23.44
CA GLN A 74 12.43 4.01 -23.63
C GLN A 74 13.49 3.71 -22.56
N ARG A 75 14.30 4.72 -22.22
CA ARG A 75 15.36 4.59 -21.23
C ARG A 75 14.79 4.53 -19.81
N ARG A 76 13.72 5.26 -19.52
CA ARG A 76 12.99 5.16 -18.25
C ARG A 76 12.43 3.76 -18.02
N GLN A 77 11.80 3.16 -19.03
CA GLN A 77 11.29 1.79 -18.97
C GLN A 77 12.43 0.75 -18.80
N GLU A 78 13.58 0.96 -19.45
CA GLU A 78 14.77 0.12 -19.25
C GLU A 78 15.31 0.24 -17.82
N ILE A 79 15.44 1.45 -17.27
CA ILE A 79 15.85 1.70 -15.88
C ILE A 79 14.89 1.00 -14.92
N TYR A 80 13.58 1.14 -15.15
CA TYR A 80 12.57 0.47 -14.35
C TYR A 80 12.76 -1.05 -14.36
N SER A 81 12.73 -1.68 -15.54
CA SER A 81 12.79 -3.13 -15.69
C SER A 81 14.10 -3.74 -15.17
N THR A 82 15.23 -3.04 -15.32
CA THR A 82 16.54 -3.58 -14.93
C THR A 82 16.93 -3.26 -13.48
N GLN A 83 16.52 -2.11 -12.93
CA GLN A 83 17.00 -1.64 -11.63
C GLN A 83 15.93 -1.55 -10.54
N ILE A 84 14.67 -1.33 -10.92
CA ILE A 84 13.59 -1.04 -9.98
C ILE A 84 12.68 -2.24 -9.81
N GLU A 85 12.15 -2.78 -10.90
CA GLU A 85 11.20 -3.88 -10.90
C GLU A 85 11.68 -5.10 -10.10
N PRO A 86 12.92 -5.60 -10.25
CA PRO A 86 13.37 -6.78 -9.50
C PRO A 86 13.33 -6.55 -7.98
N ARG A 87 13.71 -5.34 -7.54
CA ARG A 87 13.68 -4.96 -6.13
C ARG A 87 12.26 -4.73 -5.64
N PHE A 88 11.41 -4.13 -6.47
CA PHE A 88 10.01 -3.93 -6.17
C PHE A 88 9.26 -5.26 -6.02
N LYS A 89 9.49 -6.22 -6.93
CA LYS A 89 8.94 -7.58 -6.81
C LYS A 89 9.51 -8.32 -5.58
N MET A 90 10.75 -8.03 -5.17
CA MET A 90 11.33 -8.57 -3.94
C MET A 90 10.64 -8.07 -2.66
N VAL A 91 10.05 -6.88 -2.66
CA VAL A 91 9.23 -6.42 -1.52
C VAL A 91 8.12 -7.43 -1.20
N ARG A 92 7.56 -8.09 -2.23
CA ARG A 92 6.52 -9.11 -2.06
C ARG A 92 6.98 -10.30 -1.21
N SER A 93 8.24 -10.74 -1.35
CA SER A 93 8.78 -11.83 -0.52
C SER A 93 8.99 -11.39 0.93
N LYS A 94 9.42 -10.14 1.14
CA LYS A 94 9.56 -9.55 2.49
C LYS A 94 8.21 -9.41 3.19
N VAL A 95 7.16 -9.01 2.46
CA VAL A 95 5.79 -8.96 2.96
C VAL A 95 5.32 -10.36 3.36
N ALA A 96 5.53 -11.37 2.50
CA ALA A 96 5.18 -12.75 2.82
C ALA A 96 5.89 -13.26 4.09
N TYR A 97 7.18 -12.95 4.24
CA TYR A 97 7.93 -13.31 5.44
C TYR A 97 7.39 -12.64 6.70
N ALA A 98 7.06 -11.34 6.65
CA ALA A 98 6.56 -10.57 7.79
C ALA A 98 5.15 -11.00 8.29
N THR A 99 4.43 -11.82 7.52
CA THR A 99 3.17 -12.44 7.98
C THR A 99 3.38 -13.65 8.88
N ARG A 100 4.60 -14.21 8.96
CA ARG A 100 4.92 -15.33 9.85
C ARG A 100 5.16 -14.83 11.28
N ALA A 101 4.64 -15.55 12.27
CA ALA A 101 4.97 -15.29 13.67
C ALA A 101 6.37 -15.84 13.95
N GLY A 102 7.36 -14.96 14.08
CA GLY A 102 8.77 -15.31 14.25
C GLY A 102 9.54 -14.37 15.17
N GLY A 103 8.89 -13.91 16.25
CA GLY A 103 9.49 -13.03 17.26
C GLY A 103 9.28 -11.51 17.04
N GLN A 104 8.82 -11.09 15.85
CA GLN A 104 8.38 -9.72 15.57
C GLN A 104 6.84 -9.61 15.55
N THR A 105 6.32 -8.39 15.67
CA THR A 105 4.87 -8.14 15.47
C THR A 105 4.48 -8.55 14.05
N LYS A 106 3.56 -9.51 13.95
CA LYS A 106 3.04 -10.03 12.68
C LYS A 106 2.40 -8.90 11.87
N LEU A 107 2.79 -8.80 10.60
CA LEU A 107 2.14 -7.89 9.65
C LEU A 107 0.66 -8.29 9.49
N PRO A 108 -0.31 -7.37 9.64
CA PRO A 108 -1.71 -7.69 9.46
C PRO A 108 -1.99 -8.25 8.07
N GLU A 109 -2.73 -9.37 8.02
CA GLU A 109 -2.98 -10.10 6.77
C GLU A 109 -3.63 -9.23 5.69
N ARG A 110 -4.53 -8.33 6.11
CA ARG A 110 -5.18 -7.38 5.18
C ARG A 110 -4.20 -6.43 4.52
N PHE A 111 -3.27 -5.89 5.29
CA PHE A 111 -2.25 -4.99 4.77
C PHE A 111 -1.22 -5.74 3.92
N ALA A 112 -0.86 -6.96 4.32
CA ALA A 112 0.00 -7.82 3.54
C ALA A 112 -0.61 -8.16 2.17
N GLU A 113 -1.91 -8.47 2.12
CA GLU A 113 -2.62 -8.80 0.89
C GLU A 113 -2.71 -7.60 -0.06
N PHE A 114 -3.05 -6.42 0.48
CA PHE A 114 -3.01 -5.16 -0.26
C PHE A 114 -1.67 -4.96 -0.98
N LEU A 115 -0.55 -5.07 -0.25
CA LEU A 115 0.77 -4.92 -0.85
C LEU A 115 1.10 -6.02 -1.86
N LYS A 116 0.87 -7.29 -1.54
CA LYS A 116 1.23 -8.41 -2.44
C LYS A 116 0.50 -8.32 -3.77
N THR A 117 -0.81 -8.14 -3.73
CA THR A 117 -1.65 -8.10 -4.93
C THR A 117 -1.43 -6.80 -5.70
N GLY A 118 -1.27 -5.66 -5.01
CA GLY A 118 -0.88 -4.40 -5.66
C GLY A 118 0.43 -4.51 -6.43
N ILE A 119 1.49 -5.04 -5.79
CA ILE A 119 2.81 -5.27 -6.44
C ILE A 119 2.70 -6.26 -7.62
N GLN A 120 1.81 -7.24 -7.55
CA GLN A 120 1.57 -8.19 -8.65
C GLN A 120 0.92 -7.52 -9.86
N ARG A 121 -0.02 -6.58 -9.66
CA ARG A 121 -0.75 -5.89 -10.73
C ARG A 121 0.08 -4.87 -11.52
N VAL A 122 1.22 -4.44 -10.99
CA VAL A 122 2.15 -3.54 -11.68
C VAL A 122 3.00 -4.32 -12.68
N GLY A 123 2.93 -3.97 -13.96
CA GLY A 123 3.69 -4.56 -15.06
C GLY A 123 4.67 -3.61 -15.75
N ASN A 124 4.58 -2.30 -15.54
CA ASN A 124 5.47 -1.33 -16.17
C ASN A 124 5.78 -0.13 -15.26
N GLN A 125 6.60 0.80 -15.77
CA GLN A 125 7.05 1.96 -15.02
C GLN A 125 5.94 2.97 -14.69
N GLU A 126 4.94 3.14 -15.57
CA GLU A 126 3.82 4.05 -15.33
C GLU A 126 2.93 3.49 -14.22
N GLU A 127 2.58 2.20 -14.31
CA GLU A 127 1.81 1.50 -13.30
C GLU A 127 2.53 1.44 -11.96
N PHE A 128 3.86 1.38 -11.96
CA PHE A 128 4.66 1.50 -10.75
C PHE A 128 4.44 2.86 -10.10
N VAL A 129 4.62 3.96 -10.82
CA VAL A 129 4.39 5.31 -10.29
C VAL A 129 2.96 5.46 -9.75
N ARG A 130 1.98 4.97 -10.51
CA ARG A 130 0.56 5.03 -10.12
C ARG A 130 0.28 4.18 -8.87
N PHE A 131 0.93 3.03 -8.71
CA PHE A 131 0.84 2.26 -7.48
C PHE A 131 1.40 3.02 -6.27
N ILE A 132 2.54 3.71 -6.42
CA ILE A 132 3.11 4.52 -5.32
C ILE A 132 2.13 5.61 -4.91
N MET A 133 1.58 6.36 -5.88
CA MET A 133 0.62 7.43 -5.62
C MET A 133 -0.66 6.89 -4.95
N HIS A 134 -1.15 5.73 -5.38
CA HIS A 134 -2.28 5.07 -4.74
C HIS A 134 -1.96 4.68 -3.29
N VAL A 135 -0.80 4.06 -3.02
CA VAL A 135 -0.37 3.73 -1.65
C VAL A 135 -0.25 5.00 -0.81
N GLU A 136 0.26 6.11 -1.35
CA GLU A 136 0.33 7.40 -0.66
C GLU A 136 -1.04 7.93 -0.25
N ALA A 137 -1.99 7.92 -1.18
CA ALA A 137 -3.37 8.31 -0.90
C ALA A 137 -4.00 7.41 0.18
N VAL A 138 -3.85 6.09 0.06
CA VAL A 138 -4.32 5.12 1.06
C VAL A 138 -3.74 5.43 2.44
N VAL A 139 -2.43 5.69 2.53
CA VAL A 139 -1.77 6.04 3.79
C VAL A 139 -2.31 7.35 4.36
N GLY A 140 -2.52 8.37 3.53
CA GLY A 140 -3.14 9.63 3.94
C GLY A 140 -4.53 9.41 4.59
N PHE A 141 -5.41 8.67 3.91
CA PHE A 141 -6.72 8.31 4.45
C PHE A 141 -6.63 7.44 5.71
N MET A 142 -5.67 6.51 5.79
CA MET A 142 -5.46 5.69 6.99
C MET A 142 -5.11 6.55 8.21
N TYR A 143 -4.26 7.56 8.06
CA TYR A 143 -3.97 8.51 9.15
C TYR A 143 -5.22 9.33 9.50
N GLY A 144 -5.93 9.88 8.52
CA GLY A 144 -7.15 10.66 8.75
C GLY A 144 -8.26 9.88 9.46
N LYS A 145 -8.34 8.56 9.24
CA LYS A 145 -9.35 7.67 9.84
C LYS A 145 -8.86 6.91 11.09
N GLY A 146 -7.65 7.20 11.60
CA GLY A 146 -7.11 6.53 12.80
C GLY A 146 -6.81 5.03 12.62
N LYS A 147 -6.52 4.60 11.39
CA LYS A 147 -6.22 3.20 11.03
C LYS A 147 -4.76 2.80 11.27
N VAL A 148 -3.90 3.78 11.59
CA VAL A 148 -2.50 3.56 11.96
C VAL A 148 -2.37 3.54 13.49
N LYS A 149 -2.02 2.38 14.04
CA LYS A 149 -1.78 2.21 15.48
C LYS A 149 -0.36 2.63 15.83
N GLN A 150 -0.15 3.18 17.02
CA GLN A 150 1.21 3.51 17.48
C GLN A 150 2.03 2.23 17.67
#